data_AF-A0A140PTQ8-F1
#
_entry.id   AF-A0A140PTQ8-F1
#
_cell.length_a   1.000
_cell.length_b   1.000
_cell.length_c   1.000
_cell.angle_alpha   90.00
_cell.angle_beta   90.00
_cell.angle_gamma   90.00
#
_symmetry.space_group_name_H-M   'P 1'
#
loop_
_entity.id
_entity.type
_entity.pdbx_description
1 polymer ?
#
loop_
_entity_poly.entity_id
_entity_poly.type
_entity_poly.pdbx_seq_one_letter_code
_entity_poly.pdbx_strand_id
1 'polypeptide(L)'
;MSKLDELIKELCPNGVEYKELKDLCIIKKGVQLNKEKLLEEAEYPVINGGILPSGYWNDYNVKENTITISQGGASAGYVQYIPTKFWAGAHCYYLELKDKNINYRYIYHFIKMKQDKLTSSQVGAGIPSVEKKILENLLIPVPPLEVQDEIVRILDNFTALTAELTAELTARKKQYSWYRDYLLKFENKIEIVKLKDIAIEMYRGNGIKREEVREIGIPCVRYGEIYTDYGISFKKTKSYTDENLITNKKYIDYGDILFAITGESVEEIGKSTAYIGKEKCLVGGDVLVMKHKQDPVYLSYVLSTENAQKQKSKGKIKSKVVHTNATDIGEIEIPLPPLEVQKRIVEVLDNFEKICNDLNIGLPAEIEARQKQYEFYRNFLLTFKIENCTLPKTRQDKTRQDKTRQDIIKLFMYIFGYIELELGEILKIKNGSDYKKFNIGNIPVYGSGGIINYIDTYIYDKESVLIPRKGSIGNLFYVDKPFWTVDTIFYTVIDKDIVIPKYIYYYLSKVNLEKLNTAGGVPSLTQTVLNKILIPLPPLEEQQKIVDILDRFDKLCNGISEGLPAEIEARQKQYEYFREKLLTFKNIND
;
A
#
# COMPACT_ATOMS: atom_id res chain seq x y z
N MET A 1 23.14 25.65 -11.50
CA MET A 1 22.95 26.63 -10.43
C MET A 1 21.46 26.83 -10.27
N SER A 2 20.95 27.02 -9.06
CA SER A 2 19.54 27.37 -8.89
C SER A 2 19.32 28.82 -9.34
N LYS A 3 18.10 29.18 -9.75
CA LYS A 3 17.73 30.57 -10.08
C LYS A 3 18.08 31.55 -8.93
N LEU A 4 17.98 31.09 -7.68
CA LEU A 4 18.38 31.85 -6.52
C LEU A 4 19.89 32.13 -6.48
N ASP A 5 20.73 31.15 -6.83
CA ASP A 5 22.20 31.32 -6.87
C ASP A 5 22.61 32.36 -7.92
N GLU A 6 21.94 32.37 -9.06
CA GLU A 6 22.14 33.35 -10.13
C GLU A 6 21.74 34.75 -9.67
N LEU A 7 20.55 34.90 -9.07
CA LEU A 7 20.06 36.17 -8.54
C LEU A 7 20.95 36.72 -7.40
N ILE A 8 21.44 35.86 -6.49
CA ILE A 8 22.35 36.28 -5.43
C ILE A 8 23.68 36.77 -6.02
N LYS A 9 24.21 36.05 -7.01
CA LYS A 9 25.47 36.41 -7.66
C LYS A 9 25.37 37.72 -8.45
N GLU A 10 24.23 37.96 -9.08
CA GLU A 10 24.00 39.16 -9.90
C GLU A 10 23.62 40.38 -9.06
N LEU A 11 22.70 40.23 -8.11
CA LEU A 11 22.04 41.33 -7.42
C LEU A 11 22.59 41.59 -6.00
N CYS A 12 23.30 40.62 -5.42
CA CYS A 12 23.90 40.72 -4.09
C CYS A 12 25.42 40.41 -4.08
N PRO A 13 26.22 40.80 -5.10
CA PRO A 13 27.63 40.38 -5.21
C PRO A 13 28.51 40.88 -4.06
N ASN A 14 28.10 41.97 -3.40
CA ASN A 14 28.80 42.59 -2.27
C ASN A 14 28.07 42.40 -0.93
N GLY A 15 27.08 41.51 -0.86
CA GLY A 15 26.22 41.32 0.30
C GLY A 15 24.95 42.19 0.28
N VAL A 16 24.29 42.30 1.44
CA VAL A 16 22.97 42.96 1.59
C VAL A 16 22.94 43.84 2.84
N GLU A 17 22.12 44.90 2.82
CA GLU A 17 21.91 45.78 3.97
C GLU A 17 21.11 45.06 5.07
N TYR A 18 21.40 45.36 6.34
CA TYR A 18 20.61 44.90 7.47
C TYR A 18 19.86 46.08 8.09
N LYS A 19 18.55 45.93 8.29
CA LYS A 19 17.68 46.93 8.92
C LYS A 19 17.03 46.38 10.18
N GLU A 20 16.78 47.24 11.16
CA GLU A 20 16.03 46.85 12.35
C GLU A 20 14.55 46.65 12.00
N LEU A 21 13.89 45.66 12.62
CA LEU A 21 12.48 45.37 12.34
C LEU A 21 11.56 46.58 12.59
N LYS A 22 11.89 47.46 13.55
CA LYS A 22 11.12 48.69 13.79
C LYS A 22 11.11 49.65 12.60
N ASP A 23 12.12 49.58 11.72
CA ASP A 23 12.20 50.41 10.52
C ASP A 23 11.38 49.81 9.38
N LEU A 24 11.18 48.49 9.38
CA LEU A 24 10.44 47.75 8.36
C LEU A 24 8.94 47.60 8.70
N CYS A 25 8.61 47.46 9.99
CA CYS A 25 7.27 47.13 10.47
C CYS A 25 6.85 47.98 11.69
N ILE A 26 5.55 48.24 11.83
CA ILE A 26 4.92 48.69 13.08
C ILE A 26 4.53 47.45 13.88
N ILE A 27 5.03 47.33 15.11
CA ILE A 27 4.63 46.27 16.04
C ILE A 27 3.45 46.77 16.88
N LYS A 28 2.28 46.16 16.72
CA LYS A 28 1.06 46.43 17.49
C LYS A 28 0.76 45.29 18.46
N LYS A 29 -0.07 45.59 19.45
CA LYS A 29 -0.50 44.64 20.49
C LYS A 29 -2.01 44.47 20.41
N GLY A 30 -2.49 43.24 20.57
CA GLY A 30 -3.91 42.92 20.57
C GLY A 30 -4.66 43.42 21.81
N VAL A 31 -5.96 43.13 21.84
CA VAL A 31 -6.92 43.63 22.83
C VAL A 31 -7.50 42.46 23.63
N GLN A 32 -7.63 42.63 24.95
CA GLN A 32 -8.19 41.60 25.83
C GLN A 32 -9.61 41.22 25.39
N LEU A 33 -9.86 39.91 25.27
CA LEU A 33 -11.18 39.33 25.12
C LEU A 33 -11.47 38.48 26.37
N ASN A 34 -12.63 38.70 27.01
CA ASN A 34 -13.01 37.96 28.21
C ASN A 34 -13.34 36.50 27.87
N LYS A 35 -12.92 35.57 28.75
CA LYS A 35 -13.06 34.13 28.52
C LYS A 35 -14.52 33.69 28.29
N GLU A 36 -15.48 34.35 28.92
CA GLU A 36 -16.92 34.13 28.77
C GLU A 36 -17.43 34.35 27.33
N LYS A 37 -16.70 35.13 26.53
CA LYS A 37 -17.02 35.37 25.12
C LYS A 37 -16.39 34.34 24.19
N LEU A 38 -15.43 33.54 24.64
CA LEU A 38 -14.77 32.55 23.77
C LEU A 38 -15.72 31.38 23.47
N LEU A 39 -15.88 31.09 22.19
CA LEU A 39 -16.67 29.98 21.68
C LEU A 39 -15.77 28.82 21.26
N GLU A 40 -16.29 27.59 21.31
CA GLU A 40 -15.59 26.40 20.78
C GLU A 40 -15.51 26.44 19.25
N GLU A 41 -16.52 27.01 18.59
CA GLU A 41 -16.58 27.23 17.14
C GLU A 41 -17.22 28.59 16.85
N ALA A 42 -16.59 29.38 15.98
CA ALA A 42 -17.09 30.63 15.39
C ALA A 42 -16.21 31.03 14.18
N GLU A 43 -16.56 32.12 13.51
CA GLU A 43 -15.93 32.51 12.23
C GLU A 43 -14.45 32.88 12.36
N TYR A 44 -14.04 33.55 13.45
CA TYR A 44 -12.67 34.08 13.59
C TYR A 44 -11.92 33.46 14.77
N PRO A 45 -10.69 32.96 14.56
CA PRO A 45 -9.87 32.45 15.66
C PRO A 45 -9.42 33.59 16.57
N VAL A 46 -9.30 33.32 17.86
CA VAL A 46 -8.72 34.24 18.84
C VAL A 46 -7.27 33.84 19.11
N ILE A 47 -6.33 34.65 18.60
CA ILE A 47 -4.88 34.41 18.72
C ILE A 47 -4.34 35.20 19.91
N ASN A 48 -3.72 34.51 20.87
CA ASN A 48 -3.21 35.13 22.10
C ASN A 48 -1.75 34.72 22.34
N GLY A 49 -1.38 34.29 23.56
CA GLY A 49 -0.02 33.89 23.90
C GLY A 49 0.37 32.44 23.61
N GLY A 50 -0.52 31.64 23.01
CA GLY A 50 -0.31 30.21 22.75
C GLY A 50 -0.05 29.89 21.27
N ILE A 51 0.36 28.65 21.01
CA ILE A 51 0.60 28.13 19.65
C ILE A 51 -0.69 27.80 18.88
N LEU A 52 -1.80 27.56 19.58
CA LEU A 52 -3.13 27.31 19.03
C LEU A 52 -4.07 28.46 19.40
N PRO A 53 -5.16 28.67 18.63
CA PRO A 53 -6.21 29.61 19.02
C PRO A 53 -6.71 29.32 20.44
N SER A 54 -6.97 30.37 21.23
CA SER A 54 -7.53 30.25 22.57
C SER A 54 -9.03 29.91 22.57
N GLY A 55 -9.64 29.91 21.39
CA GLY A 55 -11.07 29.76 21.10
C GLY A 55 -11.40 30.56 19.85
N TYR A 56 -12.69 30.70 19.55
CA TYR A 56 -13.19 31.46 18.41
C TYR A 56 -14.12 32.59 18.87
N TRP A 57 -14.27 33.60 18.02
CA TRP A 57 -15.15 34.75 18.24
C TRP A 57 -15.84 35.16 16.93
N ASN A 58 -16.99 35.81 17.06
CA ASN A 58 -17.80 36.24 15.91
C ASN A 58 -17.29 37.54 15.26
N ASP A 59 -16.25 38.17 15.81
CA ASP A 59 -15.68 39.41 15.29
C ASP A 59 -14.15 39.35 15.25
N TYR A 60 -13.53 40.24 14.47
CA TYR A 60 -12.09 40.30 14.27
C TYR A 60 -11.56 41.73 14.48
N ASN A 61 -10.31 41.85 14.92
CA ASN A 61 -9.64 43.15 15.05
C ASN A 61 -8.33 43.24 14.24
N VAL A 62 -7.91 42.14 13.60
CA VAL A 62 -6.76 42.08 12.69
C VAL A 62 -7.15 41.33 11.41
N LYS A 63 -6.70 41.87 10.27
CA LYS A 63 -6.97 41.29 8.95
C LYS A 63 -6.17 40.01 8.72
N GLU A 64 -6.62 39.25 7.74
CA GLU A 64 -5.90 38.13 7.17
C GLU A 64 -4.48 38.49 6.71
N ASN A 65 -3.66 37.46 6.54
CA ASN A 65 -2.30 37.55 6.02
C ASN A 65 -1.34 38.37 6.92
N THR A 66 -1.48 38.21 8.24
CA THR A 66 -0.71 38.97 9.24
C THR A 66 0.25 38.08 10.02
N ILE A 67 1.47 38.57 10.26
CA ILE A 67 2.46 37.94 11.15
C ILE A 67 2.10 38.25 12.60
N THR A 68 2.04 37.22 13.43
CA THR A 68 1.85 37.35 14.87
C THR A 68 3.04 36.77 15.64
N ILE A 69 3.31 37.36 16.81
CA ILE A 69 4.30 36.85 17.76
C ILE A 69 3.63 36.78 19.14
N SER A 70 3.67 35.62 19.78
CA SER A 70 3.17 35.45 21.15
C SER A 70 4.00 36.28 22.12
N GLN A 71 3.37 37.22 22.82
CA GLN A 71 4.04 38.10 23.78
C GLN A 71 4.41 37.34 25.07
N GLY A 72 3.49 36.54 25.61
CA GLY A 72 3.61 36.02 26.98
C GLY A 72 2.97 34.64 27.14
N GLY A 73 3.48 33.87 28.10
CA GLY A 73 3.10 32.48 28.34
C GLY A 73 4.23 31.49 28.01
N ALA A 74 3.96 30.19 28.16
CA ALA A 74 4.94 29.14 27.85
C ALA A 74 5.41 29.16 26.38
N SER A 75 4.66 29.81 25.49
CA SER A 75 4.96 29.96 24.06
C SER A 75 5.45 31.37 23.69
N ALA A 76 5.86 32.21 24.65
CA ALA A 76 6.35 33.55 24.36
C ALA A 76 7.52 33.51 23.36
N GLY A 77 7.44 34.31 22.30
CA GLY A 77 8.37 34.31 21.17
C GLY A 77 7.95 33.44 19.99
N TYR A 78 6.87 32.66 20.10
CA TYR A 78 6.34 31.86 19.00
C TYR A 78 5.81 32.73 17.86
N VAL A 79 6.20 32.41 16.63
CA VAL A 79 5.92 33.21 15.43
C VAL A 79 4.94 32.48 14.53
N GLN A 80 3.87 33.15 14.12
CA GLN A 80 2.86 32.60 13.22
C GLN A 80 2.57 33.56 12.07
N TYR A 81 2.04 32.98 11.00
CA TYR A 81 1.40 33.73 9.93
C TYR A 81 -0.05 33.30 9.89
N ILE A 82 -0.96 34.26 10.08
CA ILE A 82 -2.39 33.99 10.16
C ILE A 82 -3.03 34.35 8.81
N PRO A 83 -3.47 33.35 8.01
CA PRO A 83 -3.99 33.58 6.66
C PRO A 83 -5.46 34.02 6.62
N THR A 84 -6.12 34.09 7.77
CA THR A 84 -7.53 34.50 7.92
C THR A 84 -7.65 35.71 8.83
N LYS A 85 -8.76 36.43 8.76
CA LYS A 85 -9.10 37.42 9.78
C LYS A 85 -9.14 36.77 11.15
N PHE A 86 -8.76 37.52 12.18
CA PHE A 86 -8.68 36.99 13.54
C PHE A 86 -8.80 38.08 14.60
N TRP A 87 -9.06 37.65 15.83
CA TRP A 87 -8.97 38.52 16.99
C TRP A 87 -7.60 38.34 17.67
N ALA A 88 -6.74 39.36 17.60
CA ALA A 88 -5.52 39.43 18.39
C ALA A 88 -5.86 39.79 19.85
N GLY A 89 -5.56 38.85 20.76
CA GLY A 89 -5.69 38.99 22.21
C GLY A 89 -4.59 39.82 22.85
N ALA A 90 -4.73 40.15 24.14
CA ALA A 90 -3.80 41.00 24.88
C ALA A 90 -2.36 40.48 24.95
N HIS A 91 -2.09 39.21 24.67
CA HIS A 91 -0.75 38.61 24.63
C HIS A 91 -0.30 38.24 23.21
N CYS A 92 -0.90 38.85 22.19
CA CYS A 92 -0.50 38.70 20.79
C CYS A 92 0.10 40.03 20.29
N TYR A 93 1.36 40.00 19.85
CA TYR A 93 1.87 41.03 18.96
C TYR A 93 1.50 40.71 17.52
N TYR A 94 1.29 41.73 16.70
CA TYR A 94 1.12 41.60 15.26
C TYR A 94 1.83 42.73 14.53
N LEU A 95 2.27 42.44 13.30
CA LEU A 95 3.10 43.35 12.52
C LEU A 95 2.31 44.00 11.39
N GLU A 96 2.53 45.28 11.15
CA GLU A 96 2.06 45.97 9.94
C GLU A 96 3.26 46.50 9.16
N LEU A 97 3.31 46.19 7.86
CA LEU A 97 4.44 46.58 7.02
C LEU A 97 4.45 48.09 6.77
N LYS A 98 5.61 48.73 6.90
CA LYS A 98 5.83 50.15 6.57
C LYS A 98 6.31 50.35 5.15
N ASP A 99 7.25 49.52 4.71
CA ASP A 99 7.96 49.64 3.44
C ASP A 99 7.38 48.69 2.39
N LYS A 100 6.91 49.23 1.26
CA LYS A 100 6.33 48.45 0.16
C LYS A 100 7.37 47.69 -0.66
N ASN A 101 8.66 47.99 -0.51
CA ASN A 101 9.76 47.29 -1.20
C ASN A 101 10.23 46.02 -0.46
N ILE A 102 9.48 45.59 0.55
CA ILE A 102 9.75 44.39 1.34
C ILE A 102 8.65 43.37 1.09
N ASN A 103 9.04 42.14 0.77
CA ASN A 103 8.10 41.04 0.78
C ASN A 103 7.75 40.68 2.23
N TYR A 104 6.50 40.89 2.62
CA TYR A 104 6.03 40.62 3.98
C TYR A 104 6.21 39.14 4.40
N ARG A 105 6.10 38.20 3.46
CA ARG A 105 6.36 36.76 3.72
C ARG A 105 7.83 36.46 3.96
N TYR A 106 8.75 37.23 3.36
CA TYR A 106 10.17 37.09 3.65
C TYR A 106 10.46 37.47 5.12
N ILE A 107 9.83 38.54 5.62
CA ILE A 107 9.91 38.92 7.04
C ILE A 107 9.39 37.80 7.95
N TYR A 108 8.28 37.16 7.58
CA TYR A 108 7.76 36.01 8.33
C TYR A 108 8.80 34.89 8.44
N HIS A 109 9.35 34.43 7.32
CA HIS A 109 10.32 33.33 7.30
C HIS A 109 11.58 33.66 8.09
N PHE A 110 12.07 34.90 7.99
CA PHE A 110 13.25 35.32 8.75
C PHE A 110 13.01 35.35 10.25
N ILE A 111 11.88 35.94 10.71
CA ILE A 111 11.54 35.97 12.14
C ILE A 111 11.26 34.56 12.64
N LYS A 112 10.60 33.71 11.83
CA LYS A 112 10.34 32.30 12.15
C LYS A 112 11.64 31.51 12.34
N MET A 113 12.65 31.72 11.50
CA MET A 113 14.00 31.15 11.69
C MET A 113 14.66 31.61 13.00
N LYS A 114 14.34 32.82 13.49
CA LYS A 114 14.85 33.34 14.77
C LYS A 114 13.97 32.99 15.97
N GLN A 115 12.91 32.21 15.80
CA GLN A 115 11.95 31.88 16.85
C GLN A 115 12.64 31.30 18.09
N ASP A 116 13.57 30.36 17.94
CA ASP A 116 14.25 29.72 19.09
C ASP A 116 15.05 30.74 19.90
N LYS A 117 15.66 31.71 19.22
CA LYS A 117 16.35 32.84 19.87
C LYS A 117 15.34 33.73 20.61
N LEU A 118 14.17 34.01 20.03
CA LEU A 118 13.11 34.78 20.67
C LEU A 118 12.55 34.06 21.90
N THR A 119 12.33 32.75 21.82
CA THR A 119 11.87 31.92 22.95
C THR A 119 12.93 31.80 24.04
N SER A 120 14.22 31.82 23.70
CA SER A 120 15.31 31.83 24.69
C SER A 120 15.57 33.20 25.33
N SER A 121 15.04 34.28 24.76
CA SER A 121 15.18 35.66 25.27
C SER A 121 14.06 36.05 26.24
N GLN A 122 13.35 35.07 26.79
CA GLN A 122 12.27 35.26 27.73
C GLN A 122 12.78 35.88 29.04
N VAL A 123 12.07 36.89 29.54
CA VAL A 123 12.37 37.58 30.80
C VAL A 123 11.25 37.38 31.83
N GLY A 124 11.66 37.29 33.10
CA GLY A 124 10.78 37.16 34.28
C GLY A 124 10.96 35.83 35.03
N ALA A 125 11.05 35.88 36.37
CA ALA A 125 11.14 34.69 37.22
C ALA A 125 9.83 33.85 37.30
N GLY A 126 8.82 34.20 36.49
CA GLY A 126 7.48 33.63 36.46
C GLY A 126 7.00 33.36 35.02
N ILE A 127 5.85 33.92 34.60
CA ILE A 127 5.31 33.72 33.25
C ILE A 127 6.27 34.35 32.22
N PRO A 128 6.84 33.56 31.29
CA PRO A 128 7.81 34.06 30.32
C PRO A 128 7.19 35.09 29.38
N SER A 129 7.92 36.15 29.03
CA SER A 129 7.49 37.12 28.03
C SER A 129 8.62 37.61 27.14
N VAL A 130 8.28 38.01 25.91
CA VAL A 130 9.18 38.68 24.98
C VAL A 130 8.85 40.17 24.96
N GLU A 131 9.82 41.00 25.29
CA GLU A 131 9.66 42.45 25.25
C GLU A 131 9.62 42.98 23.82
N LYS A 132 8.75 43.96 23.57
CA LYS A 132 8.63 44.63 22.27
C LYS A 132 9.98 45.14 21.74
N LYS A 133 10.84 45.65 22.63
CA LYS A 133 12.17 46.19 22.27
C LYS A 133 13.11 45.14 21.65
N ILE A 134 13.00 43.88 22.07
CA ILE A 134 13.77 42.76 21.49
C ILE A 134 13.36 42.57 20.03
N LEU A 135 12.05 42.64 19.74
CA LEU A 135 11.54 42.53 18.38
C LEU A 135 11.93 43.76 17.56
N GLU A 136 11.77 44.97 18.10
CA GLU A 136 12.11 46.23 17.42
C GLU A 136 13.56 46.26 16.93
N ASN A 137 14.50 45.73 17.72
CA ASN A 137 15.94 45.73 17.43
C ASN A 137 16.41 44.51 16.62
N LEU A 138 15.52 43.64 16.14
CA LEU A 138 15.91 42.47 15.35
C LEU A 138 16.44 42.93 13.98
N LEU A 139 17.71 42.62 13.69
CA LEU A 139 18.35 42.94 12.42
C LEU A 139 17.96 41.93 11.33
N ILE A 140 17.34 42.43 10.25
CA ILE A 140 16.85 41.66 9.11
C ILE A 140 17.65 42.04 7.86
N PRO A 141 18.26 41.07 7.14
CA PRO A 141 18.89 41.32 5.85
C PRO A 141 17.82 41.64 4.80
N VAL A 142 18.03 42.70 4.03
CA VAL A 142 17.10 43.19 3.01
C VAL A 142 17.75 43.07 1.63
N PRO A 143 17.73 41.88 1.00
CA PRO A 143 18.12 41.76 -0.40
C PRO A 143 17.11 42.44 -1.32
N PRO A 144 17.41 42.67 -2.61
CA PRO A 144 16.43 43.15 -3.58
C PRO A 144 15.17 42.27 -3.63
N LEU A 145 14.03 42.87 -3.97
CA LEU A 145 12.71 42.24 -3.89
C LEU A 145 12.64 40.91 -4.67
N GLU A 146 13.30 40.83 -5.82
CA GLU A 146 13.36 39.62 -6.66
C GLU A 146 14.02 38.43 -5.95
N VAL A 147 15.06 38.69 -5.15
CA VAL A 147 15.72 37.68 -4.32
C VAL A 147 14.81 37.29 -3.15
N GLN A 148 14.14 38.25 -2.52
CA GLN A 148 13.17 37.99 -1.45
C GLN A 148 12.04 37.08 -1.95
N ASP A 149 11.47 37.39 -3.11
CA ASP A 149 10.38 36.64 -3.74
C ASP A 149 10.80 35.22 -4.09
N GLU A 150 12.02 35.02 -4.60
CA GLU A 150 12.54 33.68 -4.92
C GLU A 150 12.79 32.86 -3.65
N ILE A 151 13.30 33.48 -2.57
CA ILE A 151 13.44 32.84 -1.25
C ILE A 151 12.05 32.44 -0.71
N VAL A 152 11.08 33.35 -0.75
CA VAL A 152 9.71 33.08 -0.31
C VAL A 152 9.10 31.95 -1.11
N ARG A 153 9.24 31.96 -2.45
CA ARG A 153 8.76 30.88 -3.32
C ARG A 153 9.30 29.52 -2.89
N ILE A 154 10.59 29.43 -2.58
CA ILE A 154 11.23 28.18 -2.15
C ILE A 154 10.70 27.75 -0.77
N LEU A 155 10.69 28.66 0.21
CA LEU A 155 10.31 28.35 1.58
C LEU A 155 8.81 28.06 1.73
N ASP A 156 7.93 28.79 1.03
CA ASP A 156 6.49 28.53 1.01
C ASP A 156 6.19 27.18 0.35
N ASN A 157 6.89 26.81 -0.73
CA ASN A 157 6.76 25.49 -1.35
C ASN A 157 7.14 24.36 -0.37
N PHE A 158 8.24 24.49 0.36
CA PHE A 158 8.62 23.50 1.38
C PHE A 158 7.62 23.45 2.55
N THR A 159 7.10 24.60 2.97
CA THR A 159 6.12 24.70 4.06
C THR A 159 4.79 24.06 3.66
N ALA A 160 4.30 24.33 2.45
CA ALA A 160 3.10 23.73 1.88
C ALA A 160 3.24 22.20 1.77
N LEU A 161 4.38 21.73 1.24
CA LEU A 161 4.68 20.30 1.11
C LEU A 161 4.70 19.59 2.48
N THR A 162 5.28 20.22 3.51
CA THR A 162 5.32 19.66 4.87
C THR A 162 3.94 19.60 5.53
N ALA A 163 3.10 20.63 5.32
CA ALA A 163 1.74 20.68 5.85
C ALA A 163 0.82 19.65 5.17
N GLU A 164 0.92 19.51 3.85
CA GLU A 164 0.19 18.51 3.06
C GLU A 164 0.55 17.08 3.51
N LEU A 165 1.84 16.78 3.68
CA LEU A 165 2.33 15.49 4.17
C LEU A 165 1.80 15.14 5.58
N THR A 166 1.71 16.13 6.47
CA THR A 166 1.25 15.91 7.87
C THR A 166 -0.28 15.70 7.95
N ALA A 167 -1.03 16.44 7.14
CA ALA A 167 -2.48 16.29 7.02
C ALA A 167 -2.85 14.95 6.37
N GLU A 168 -2.16 14.56 5.30
CA GLU A 168 -2.34 13.27 4.65
C GLU A 168 -1.98 12.12 5.58
N LEU A 169 -0.87 12.18 6.32
CA LEU A 169 -0.48 11.15 7.30
C LEU A 169 -1.54 10.95 8.40
N THR A 170 -2.22 12.02 8.82
CA THR A 170 -3.31 11.96 9.80
C THR A 170 -4.58 11.36 9.20
N ALA A 171 -4.93 11.77 7.97
CA ALA A 171 -6.06 11.20 7.22
C ALA A 171 -5.83 9.71 6.92
N ARG A 172 -4.60 9.31 6.59
CA ARG A 172 -4.17 7.93 6.34
C ARG A 172 -4.27 7.06 7.58
N LYS A 173 -3.85 7.53 8.74
CA LYS A 173 -4.02 6.79 10.01
C LYS A 173 -5.49 6.55 10.34
N LYS A 174 -6.36 7.51 10.05
CA LYS A 174 -7.82 7.41 10.26
C LYS A 174 -8.51 6.53 9.23
N GLN A 175 -8.07 6.59 7.97
CA GLN A 175 -8.56 5.79 6.86
C GLN A 175 -8.09 4.33 6.96
N TYR A 176 -6.82 4.11 7.35
CA TYR A 176 -6.29 2.83 7.81
C TYR A 176 -7.23 2.29 8.85
N SER A 177 -7.40 3.00 9.98
CA SER A 177 -8.29 2.66 11.12
C SER A 177 -9.76 2.27 10.78
N TRP A 178 -10.25 2.59 9.58
CA TRP A 178 -11.58 2.25 9.08
C TRP A 178 -11.56 1.03 8.12
N TYR A 179 -10.48 0.85 7.35
CA TYR A 179 -10.36 -0.25 6.40
C TYR A 179 -10.13 -1.61 7.07
N ARG A 180 -9.36 -1.77 8.18
CA ARG A 180 -9.43 -3.06 8.91
C ARG A 180 -10.84 -3.29 9.33
N ASP A 181 -11.54 -2.27 9.83
CA ASP A 181 -12.77 -2.47 10.57
C ASP A 181 -13.80 -3.12 9.65
N TYR A 182 -13.76 -2.68 8.40
CA TYR A 182 -14.56 -3.18 7.32
C TYR A 182 -14.06 -4.53 6.77
N LEU A 183 -12.75 -4.75 6.67
CA LEU A 183 -12.13 -5.91 6.02
C LEU A 183 -12.32 -7.25 6.76
N LEU A 184 -13.07 -7.34 7.86
CA LEU A 184 -13.06 -8.52 8.75
C LEU A 184 -14.42 -9.15 8.94
N LYS A 185 -15.35 -8.75 8.08
CA LYS A 185 -16.53 -9.53 7.76
C LYS A 185 -16.19 -10.41 6.56
N PHE A 186 -16.14 -11.73 6.73
CA PHE A 186 -15.95 -12.70 5.64
C PHE A 186 -17.05 -13.75 5.60
N GLU A 187 -17.49 -14.02 4.38
CA GLU A 187 -18.18 -15.25 3.99
C GLU A 187 -17.14 -16.24 3.39
N ASN A 188 -16.61 -17.13 4.24
CA ASN A 188 -16.25 -18.55 3.97
C ASN A 188 -15.33 -19.01 2.81
N LYS A 189 -14.04 -18.62 2.71
CA LYS A 189 -13.05 -19.36 1.86
C LYS A 189 -11.61 -19.55 2.40
N ILE A 190 -11.24 -18.98 3.55
CA ILE A 190 -9.95 -19.23 4.20
C ILE A 190 -10.24 -19.66 5.62
N GLU A 191 -9.51 -20.68 6.10
CA GLU A 191 -9.65 -21.14 7.46
C GLU A 191 -9.27 -20.01 8.42
N ILE A 192 -10.24 -19.61 9.24
CA ILE A 192 -10.02 -18.70 10.35
C ILE A 192 -9.73 -19.57 11.57
N VAL A 193 -8.55 -19.41 12.14
CA VAL A 193 -8.08 -20.19 13.29
C VAL A 193 -7.84 -19.25 14.48
N LYS A 194 -7.96 -19.76 15.70
CA LYS A 194 -7.52 -19.01 16.88
C LYS A 194 -6.04 -19.25 17.11
N LEU A 195 -5.33 -18.25 17.64
CA LEU A 195 -3.91 -18.39 17.94
C LEU A 195 -3.61 -19.56 18.87
N LYS A 196 -4.48 -19.83 19.85
CA LYS A 196 -4.33 -20.99 20.74
C LYS A 196 -4.38 -22.34 20.02
N ASP A 197 -5.05 -22.42 18.87
CA ASP A 197 -5.22 -23.66 18.11
C ASP A 197 -3.96 -23.98 17.27
N ILE A 198 -3.13 -22.97 17.01
CA ILE A 198 -1.89 -23.10 16.22
C ILE A 198 -0.62 -22.93 17.05
N ALA A 199 -0.75 -22.48 18.29
CA ALA A 199 0.34 -22.31 19.23
C ALA A 199 0.79 -23.68 19.77
N ILE A 200 2.10 -23.92 19.74
CA ILE A 200 2.73 -25.05 20.45
C ILE A 200 2.77 -24.73 21.94
N GLU A 201 3.12 -23.49 22.27
CA GLU A 201 3.25 -23.01 23.64
C GLU A 201 3.03 -21.50 23.68
N MET A 202 2.40 -21.03 24.76
CA MET A 202 2.36 -19.62 25.10
C MET A 202 2.83 -19.44 26.55
N TYR A 203 3.85 -18.61 26.76
CA TYR A 203 4.33 -18.31 28.11
C TYR A 203 4.73 -16.86 28.26
N ARG A 204 4.53 -16.36 29.48
CA ARG A 204 5.04 -15.05 29.88
C ARG A 204 6.55 -15.17 30.10
N GLY A 205 7.29 -14.18 29.61
CA GLY A 205 8.70 -14.00 29.96
C GLY A 205 8.89 -13.76 31.45
N ASN A 206 10.11 -13.46 31.85
CA ASN A 206 10.39 -13.18 33.25
C ASN A 206 11.27 -11.95 33.43
N GLY A 207 11.11 -11.29 34.57
CA GLY A 207 11.60 -9.94 34.87
C GLY A 207 13.02 -9.67 34.35
N ILE A 208 13.15 -8.52 33.68
CA ILE A 208 14.40 -7.81 33.40
C ILE A 208 14.08 -6.36 33.75
N LYS A 209 14.63 -5.88 34.86
CA LYS A 209 14.42 -4.50 35.31
C LYS A 209 15.18 -3.55 34.41
N ARG A 210 14.75 -2.29 34.39
CA ARG A 210 15.38 -1.24 33.57
C ARG A 210 16.86 -1.05 33.92
N GLU A 211 17.17 -1.14 35.21
CA GLU A 211 18.52 -1.06 35.79
C GLU A 211 19.41 -2.28 35.52
N GLU A 212 18.83 -3.41 35.08
CA GLU A 212 19.55 -4.64 34.72
C GLU A 212 19.91 -4.67 33.22
N VAL A 213 19.45 -3.70 32.43
CA VAL A 213 19.79 -3.56 31.01
C VAL A 213 21.19 -2.99 30.86
N ARG A 214 21.99 -3.60 29.99
CA ARG A 214 23.39 -3.29 29.71
C ARG A 214 23.64 -3.16 28.21
N GLU A 215 24.75 -2.53 27.85
CA GLU A 215 25.21 -2.44 26.45
C GLU A 215 25.87 -3.74 25.95
N ILE A 216 26.35 -4.58 26.87
CA ILE A 216 27.02 -5.86 26.58
C ILE A 216 26.44 -6.97 27.46
N GLY A 217 26.44 -8.21 26.97
CA GLY A 217 25.97 -9.38 27.70
C GLY A 217 25.20 -10.36 26.82
N ILE A 218 24.22 -11.06 27.39
CA ILE A 218 23.30 -11.89 26.62
C ILE A 218 22.18 -11.01 26.03
N PRO A 219 21.78 -11.22 24.75
CA PRO A 219 20.65 -10.52 24.15
C PRO A 219 19.40 -10.60 25.01
N CYS A 220 18.66 -9.50 25.11
CA CYS A 220 17.37 -9.50 25.78
C CYS A 220 16.35 -8.54 25.16
N VAL A 221 15.06 -8.87 25.32
CA VAL A 221 13.94 -8.07 24.82
C VAL A 221 13.06 -7.64 26.00
N ARG A 222 12.75 -6.34 26.06
CA ARG A 222 11.75 -5.78 26.98
C ARG A 222 10.53 -5.27 26.22
N TYR A 223 9.38 -5.23 26.87
CA TYR A 223 8.11 -4.87 26.24
C TYR A 223 8.13 -3.48 25.57
N GLY A 224 8.81 -2.50 26.20
CA GLY A 224 8.94 -1.15 25.64
C GLY A 224 9.61 -1.12 24.27
N GLU A 225 10.60 -2.00 24.05
CA GLU A 225 11.34 -2.07 22.79
C GLU A 225 10.49 -2.65 21.65
N ILE A 226 9.48 -3.46 21.96
CA ILE A 226 8.48 -3.90 20.97
C ILE A 226 7.71 -2.69 20.43
N TYR A 227 7.47 -1.66 21.26
CA TYR A 227 6.82 -0.43 20.82
C TYR A 227 7.75 0.48 20.04
N THR A 228 8.99 0.65 20.50
CA THR A 228 9.89 1.72 20.02
C THR A 228 10.89 1.30 18.96
N ASP A 229 11.32 0.04 18.94
CA ASP A 229 12.52 -0.38 18.20
C ASP A 229 12.29 -1.57 17.26
N TYR A 230 11.34 -2.44 17.59
CA TYR A 230 11.05 -3.61 16.77
C TYR A 230 9.83 -3.36 15.87
N GLY A 231 10.03 -3.61 14.56
CA GLY A 231 9.00 -3.56 13.53
C GLY A 231 8.26 -4.90 13.39
N ILE A 232 7.89 -5.26 12.15
CA ILE A 232 7.25 -6.56 11.85
C ILE A 232 8.13 -7.72 12.31
N SER A 233 9.43 -7.63 12.09
CA SER A 233 10.37 -8.64 12.59
C SER A 233 11.71 -8.00 12.94
N PHE A 234 12.52 -8.69 13.74
CA PHE A 234 13.86 -8.24 14.08
C PHE A 234 14.84 -9.41 14.20
N LYS A 235 16.09 -9.18 13.81
CA LYS A 235 17.19 -10.18 13.86
C LYS A 235 18.12 -9.96 15.05
N LYS A 236 18.38 -8.71 15.40
CA LYS A 236 19.30 -8.29 16.46
C LYS A 236 18.52 -7.57 17.54
N THR A 237 18.83 -7.87 18.80
CA THR A 237 18.26 -7.14 19.93
C THR A 237 18.91 -5.78 20.05
N LYS A 238 18.16 -4.81 20.58
CA LYS A 238 18.68 -3.51 21.00
C LYS A 238 19.45 -3.61 22.32
N SER A 239 18.96 -4.46 23.22
CA SER A 239 19.41 -4.51 24.61
C SER A 239 20.08 -5.84 24.94
N TYR A 240 20.96 -5.78 25.94
CA TYR A 240 21.63 -6.92 26.54
C TYR A 240 21.44 -6.89 28.06
N THR A 241 21.70 -8.02 28.71
CA THR A 241 21.71 -8.10 30.18
C THR A 241 22.75 -9.11 30.65
N ASP A 242 22.95 -9.18 31.96
CA ASP A 242 23.78 -10.20 32.60
C ASP A 242 22.90 -11.37 33.00
N GLU A 243 23.14 -12.52 32.37
CA GLU A 243 22.32 -13.72 32.56
C GLU A 243 22.29 -14.17 34.04
N ASN A 244 23.33 -13.86 34.83
CA ASN A 244 23.42 -14.27 36.24
C ASN A 244 22.48 -13.48 37.16
N LEU A 245 21.99 -12.31 36.72
CA LEU A 245 21.02 -11.52 37.49
C LEU A 245 19.60 -12.11 37.40
N ILE A 246 19.35 -12.97 36.41
CA ILE A 246 18.01 -13.46 36.10
C ILE A 246 17.86 -14.89 36.63
N THR A 247 17.04 -15.03 37.69
CA THR A 247 16.92 -16.29 38.44
C THR A 247 16.09 -17.34 37.70
N ASN A 248 14.97 -16.94 37.08
CA ASN A 248 14.11 -17.85 36.32
C ASN A 248 14.09 -17.40 34.84
N LYS A 249 15.09 -17.88 34.10
CA LYS A 249 15.40 -17.47 32.74
C LYS A 249 14.35 -17.98 31.78
N LYS A 250 13.80 -17.09 30.96
CA LYS A 250 12.94 -17.41 29.83
C LYS A 250 13.61 -16.93 28.56
N TYR A 251 13.58 -17.76 27.54
CA TYR A 251 14.25 -17.48 26.27
C TYR A 251 13.23 -17.36 25.14
N ILE A 252 13.67 -16.80 24.03
CA ILE A 252 12.97 -16.82 22.74
C ILE A 252 13.89 -17.45 21.71
N ASP A 253 13.30 -18.16 20.76
CA ASP A 253 13.99 -18.84 19.67
C ASP A 253 13.55 -18.27 18.32
N TYR A 254 14.32 -18.60 17.27
CA TYR A 254 13.94 -18.25 15.90
C TYR A 254 12.50 -18.66 15.60
N GLY A 255 11.71 -17.71 15.13
CA GLY A 255 10.33 -17.89 14.75
C GLY A 255 9.32 -17.59 15.86
N ASP A 256 9.75 -17.32 17.10
CA ASP A 256 8.81 -16.99 18.16
C ASP A 256 8.14 -15.62 17.92
N ILE A 257 6.84 -15.53 18.20
CA ILE A 257 6.10 -14.25 18.20
C ILE A 257 6.06 -13.68 19.60
N LEU A 258 6.44 -12.41 19.71
CA LEU A 258 6.48 -11.67 20.96
C LEU A 258 5.32 -10.68 20.99
N PHE A 259 4.59 -10.63 22.10
CA PHE A 259 3.52 -9.65 22.35
C PHE A 259 3.86 -8.81 23.56
N ALA A 260 3.78 -7.48 23.42
CA ALA A 260 3.83 -6.59 24.56
C ALA A 260 2.49 -6.66 25.31
N ILE A 261 2.49 -7.33 26.46
CA ILE A 261 1.26 -7.55 27.24
C ILE A 261 0.95 -6.44 28.25
N THR A 262 1.82 -5.45 28.32
CA THR A 262 1.65 -4.21 29.10
C THR A 262 1.81 -3.03 28.15
N GLY A 263 0.96 -2.01 28.31
CA GLY A 263 0.97 -0.81 27.46
C GLY A 263 0.30 0.39 28.13
N GLU A 264 0.50 1.57 27.54
CA GLU A 264 -0.05 2.84 28.03
C GLU A 264 -1.40 3.19 27.37
N SER A 265 -1.73 2.52 26.27
CA SER A 265 -2.94 2.72 25.49
C SER A 265 -3.66 1.39 25.23
N VAL A 266 -4.99 1.45 25.15
CA VAL A 266 -5.81 0.29 24.77
C VAL A 266 -5.58 -0.03 23.29
N GLU A 267 -5.28 0.98 22.49
CA GLU A 267 -5.12 0.91 21.04
C GLU A 267 -3.85 0.17 20.63
N GLU A 268 -2.80 0.20 21.44
CA GLU A 268 -1.50 -0.42 21.11
C GLU A 268 -1.23 -1.72 21.89
N ILE A 269 -2.07 -2.07 22.88
CA ILE A 269 -1.89 -3.29 23.69
C ILE A 269 -1.76 -4.54 22.82
N GLY A 270 -0.88 -5.46 23.22
CA GLY A 270 -0.63 -6.68 22.45
C GLY A 270 0.10 -6.42 21.13
N LYS A 271 0.78 -5.28 20.96
CA LYS A 271 1.68 -5.06 19.82
C LYS A 271 2.63 -6.25 19.70
N SER A 272 2.75 -6.78 18.49
CA SER A 272 3.46 -8.03 18.22
C SER A 272 4.61 -7.85 17.25
N THR A 273 5.62 -8.70 17.38
CA THR A 273 6.77 -8.76 16.47
C THR A 273 7.31 -10.19 16.39
N ALA A 274 7.92 -10.56 15.26
CA ALA A 274 8.57 -11.86 15.09
C ALA A 274 10.08 -11.77 15.38
N TYR A 275 10.59 -12.69 16.19
CA TYR A 275 12.02 -12.87 16.34
C TYR A 275 12.57 -13.78 15.24
N ILE A 276 13.40 -13.24 14.36
CA ILE A 276 14.04 -13.97 13.25
C ILE A 276 15.57 -14.01 13.40
N GLY A 277 16.07 -13.73 14.60
CA GLY A 277 17.47 -13.92 14.97
C GLY A 277 17.80 -15.36 15.29
N LYS A 278 19.09 -15.67 15.40
CA LYS A 278 19.61 -17.00 15.74
C LYS A 278 20.29 -17.04 17.10
N GLU A 279 20.34 -15.91 17.79
CA GLU A 279 21.03 -15.80 19.07
C GLU A 279 20.08 -16.21 20.20
N LYS A 280 20.63 -16.81 21.25
CA LYS A 280 19.87 -17.11 22.46
C LYS A 280 19.51 -15.79 23.13
N CYS A 281 18.23 -15.50 23.29
CA CYS A 281 17.76 -14.21 23.78
C CYS A 281 16.82 -14.36 24.98
N LEU A 282 17.08 -13.61 26.05
CA LEU A 282 16.19 -13.54 27.21
C LEU A 282 14.98 -12.65 26.92
N VAL A 283 13.86 -12.94 27.58
CA VAL A 283 12.61 -12.20 27.38
C VAL A 283 12.03 -11.70 28.71
N GLY A 284 11.75 -10.40 28.75
CA GLY A 284 11.27 -9.70 29.94
C GLY A 284 9.86 -10.12 30.38
N GLY A 285 9.55 -9.85 31.64
CA GLY A 285 8.29 -10.24 32.28
C GLY A 285 7.04 -9.73 31.58
N ASP A 286 7.05 -8.54 30.99
CA ASP A 286 5.87 -7.97 30.31
C ASP A 286 5.77 -8.30 28.82
N VAL A 287 6.40 -9.40 28.42
CA VAL A 287 6.33 -9.94 27.07
C VAL A 287 5.73 -11.35 27.15
N LEU A 288 4.72 -11.62 26.32
CA LEU A 288 4.21 -12.96 26.07
C LEU A 288 4.89 -13.51 24.82
N VAL A 289 5.33 -14.77 24.89
CA VAL A 289 5.93 -15.50 23.78
C VAL A 289 4.94 -16.54 23.29
N MET A 290 4.79 -16.66 21.97
CA MET A 290 4.04 -17.72 21.31
C MET A 290 4.96 -18.50 20.36
N LYS A 291 5.09 -19.80 20.60
CA LYS A 291 5.78 -20.76 19.73
C LYS A 291 4.80 -21.35 18.72
N HIS A 292 5.20 -21.55 17.46
CA HIS A 292 4.34 -22.08 16.40
C HIS A 292 5.12 -22.80 15.28
N LYS A 293 4.40 -23.38 14.29
CA LYS A 293 4.97 -24.01 13.08
C LYS A 293 4.71 -23.26 11.77
N GLN A 294 4.07 -22.09 11.85
CA GLN A 294 3.75 -21.23 10.70
C GLN A 294 4.94 -20.34 10.31
N ASP A 295 4.80 -19.57 9.22
CA ASP A 295 5.77 -18.54 8.88
C ASP A 295 5.70 -17.39 9.90
N PRO A 296 6.80 -17.07 10.61
CA PRO A 296 6.77 -16.11 11.72
C PRO A 296 6.56 -14.68 11.24
N VAL A 297 7.09 -14.32 10.08
CA VAL A 297 6.94 -12.98 9.53
C VAL A 297 5.50 -12.78 9.04
N TYR A 298 4.91 -13.81 8.42
CA TYR A 298 3.49 -13.83 8.08
C TYR A 298 2.60 -13.61 9.31
N LEU A 299 2.81 -14.37 10.40
CA LEU A 299 2.02 -14.19 11.62
C LEU A 299 2.18 -12.80 12.19
N SER A 300 3.38 -12.23 12.19
CA SER A 300 3.59 -10.86 12.65
C SER A 300 2.86 -9.83 11.78
N TYR A 301 2.90 -9.97 10.45
CA TYR A 301 2.11 -9.15 9.53
C TYR A 301 0.62 -9.27 9.82
N VAL A 302 0.08 -10.48 9.91
CA VAL A 302 -1.36 -10.70 10.19
C VAL A 302 -1.76 -10.14 11.56
N LEU A 303 -0.90 -10.26 12.58
CA LEU A 303 -1.17 -9.72 13.91
C LEU A 303 -1.00 -8.19 13.99
N SER A 304 -0.29 -7.60 13.04
CA SER A 304 -0.24 -6.15 12.83
C SER A 304 -1.44 -5.64 12.02
N THR A 305 -2.18 -6.54 11.37
CA THR A 305 -3.43 -6.17 10.74
C THR A 305 -4.34 -5.63 11.79
N GLU A 306 -5.11 -4.69 11.32
CA GLU A 306 -5.82 -3.85 12.23
C GLU A 306 -6.96 -4.76 12.85
N ASN A 307 -7.43 -5.86 12.21
CA ASN A 307 -8.30 -6.88 12.86
C ASN A 307 -7.76 -7.40 14.16
N ALA A 308 -6.55 -7.94 14.08
CA ALA A 308 -5.91 -8.53 15.23
C ALA A 308 -5.75 -7.46 16.31
N GLN A 309 -5.47 -6.21 15.93
CA GLN A 309 -5.40 -5.09 16.87
C GLN A 309 -6.72 -4.82 17.60
N LYS A 310 -7.86 -4.94 16.90
CA LYS A 310 -9.19 -4.85 17.54
C LYS A 310 -9.48 -6.00 18.49
N GLN A 311 -9.10 -7.22 18.11
CA GLN A 311 -9.28 -8.38 18.97
C GLN A 311 -8.39 -8.29 20.23
N LYS A 312 -7.14 -7.81 20.09
CA LYS A 312 -6.20 -7.56 21.20
C LYS A 312 -6.74 -6.57 22.24
N SER A 313 -7.49 -5.56 21.79
CA SER A 313 -8.03 -4.48 22.62
C SER A 313 -9.44 -4.76 23.15
N LYS A 314 -10.09 -5.86 22.73
CA LYS A 314 -11.47 -6.20 23.10
C LYS A 314 -11.61 -6.40 24.61
N GLY A 315 -12.60 -5.71 25.20
CA GLY A 315 -12.90 -5.81 26.64
C GLY A 315 -11.91 -5.09 27.57
N LYS A 316 -10.94 -4.34 27.03
CA LYS A 316 -9.99 -3.55 27.82
C LYS A 316 -10.56 -2.16 28.13
N ILE A 317 -10.42 -1.74 29.37
CA ILE A 317 -10.88 -0.42 29.85
C ILE A 317 -9.68 0.52 29.89
N LYS A 318 -9.90 1.79 29.54
CA LYS A 318 -8.86 2.82 29.60
C LYS A 318 -8.44 3.06 31.06
N SER A 319 -7.22 2.66 31.39
CA SER A 319 -6.54 2.87 32.67
C SER A 319 -5.15 3.48 32.41
N LYS A 320 -4.45 3.89 33.48
CA LYS A 320 -3.07 4.41 33.36
C LYS A 320 -2.10 3.39 32.76
N VAL A 321 -2.36 2.09 32.96
CA VAL A 321 -1.63 0.96 32.38
C VAL A 321 -2.65 -0.11 32.00
N VAL A 322 -2.58 -0.64 30.78
CA VAL A 322 -3.46 -1.68 30.25
C VAL A 322 -2.69 -2.99 30.16
N HIS A 323 -3.35 -4.10 30.50
CA HIS A 323 -2.75 -5.44 30.45
C HIS A 323 -3.58 -6.42 29.61
N THR A 324 -2.88 -7.34 28.93
CA THR A 324 -3.46 -8.54 28.31
C THR A 324 -2.73 -9.79 28.80
N ASN A 325 -3.22 -10.97 28.45
CA ASN A 325 -2.70 -12.26 28.93
C ASN A 325 -2.74 -13.31 27.82
N ALA A 326 -2.17 -14.50 28.11
CA ALA A 326 -2.10 -15.60 27.15
C ALA A 326 -3.48 -16.08 26.69
N THR A 327 -4.47 -16.10 27.58
CA THR A 327 -5.84 -16.51 27.25
C THR A 327 -6.46 -15.54 26.24
N ASP A 328 -6.40 -14.24 26.51
CA ASP A 328 -6.97 -13.20 25.63
C ASP A 328 -6.26 -13.17 24.26
N ILE A 329 -4.93 -13.27 24.24
CA ILE A 329 -4.15 -13.37 23.00
C ILE A 329 -4.49 -14.65 22.25
N GLY A 330 -4.63 -15.77 22.96
CA GLY A 330 -4.98 -17.07 22.38
C GLY A 330 -6.32 -17.10 21.65
N GLU A 331 -7.28 -16.26 22.05
CA GLU A 331 -8.59 -16.13 21.40
C GLU A 331 -8.58 -15.30 20.12
N ILE A 332 -7.46 -14.66 19.75
CA ILE A 332 -7.36 -13.88 18.51
C ILE A 332 -7.52 -14.82 17.31
N GLU A 333 -8.48 -14.51 16.45
CA GLU A 333 -8.78 -15.19 15.20
C GLU A 333 -8.00 -14.57 14.04
N ILE A 334 -7.33 -15.41 13.25
CA ILE A 334 -6.52 -15.01 12.10
C ILE A 334 -6.82 -15.87 10.86
N PRO A 335 -6.69 -15.32 9.63
CA PRO A 335 -6.65 -16.14 8.43
C PRO A 335 -5.35 -16.94 8.39
N LEU A 336 -5.44 -18.23 8.08
CA LEU A 336 -4.28 -19.11 7.96
C LEU A 336 -4.28 -19.88 6.63
N PRO A 337 -3.65 -19.35 5.58
CA PRO A 337 -3.44 -20.09 4.33
C PRO A 337 -2.31 -21.12 4.49
N PRO A 338 -2.13 -22.05 3.54
CA PRO A 338 -1.01 -23.00 3.54
C PRO A 338 0.37 -22.31 3.63
N LEU A 339 1.35 -22.99 4.23
CA LEU A 339 2.68 -22.42 4.50
C LEU A 339 3.38 -21.84 3.26
N GLU A 340 3.24 -22.49 2.10
CA GLU A 340 3.82 -21.97 0.85
C GLU A 340 3.19 -20.65 0.41
N VAL A 341 1.88 -20.46 0.64
CA VAL A 341 1.20 -19.20 0.36
C VAL A 341 1.64 -18.12 1.37
N GLN A 342 1.82 -18.49 2.65
CA GLN A 342 2.34 -17.57 3.66
C GLN A 342 3.72 -17.01 3.26
N LYS A 343 4.65 -17.88 2.82
CA LYS A 343 5.98 -17.46 2.36
C LYS A 343 5.92 -16.49 1.18
N ARG A 344 5.09 -16.79 0.16
CA ARG A 344 4.89 -15.89 -1.00
C ARG A 344 4.34 -14.54 -0.60
N ILE A 345 3.42 -14.50 0.37
CA ILE A 345 2.91 -13.25 0.94
C ILE A 345 4.06 -12.46 1.58
N VAL A 346 4.87 -13.10 2.41
CA VAL A 346 6.02 -12.45 3.06
C VAL A 346 7.01 -11.89 2.06
N GLU A 347 7.38 -12.65 1.03
CA GLU A 347 8.28 -12.18 -0.04
C GLU A 347 7.78 -10.89 -0.69
N VAL A 348 6.48 -10.84 -0.99
CA VAL A 348 5.85 -9.67 -1.61
C VAL A 348 5.86 -8.48 -0.66
N LEU A 349 5.44 -8.67 0.59
CA LEU A 349 5.34 -7.58 1.57
C LEU A 349 6.72 -7.00 1.93
N ASP A 350 7.72 -7.86 2.16
CA ASP A 350 9.09 -7.43 2.45
C ASP A 350 9.71 -6.66 1.28
N ASN A 351 9.44 -7.07 0.04
CA ASN A 351 9.91 -6.35 -1.14
C ASN A 351 9.29 -4.96 -1.24
N PHE A 352 8.00 -4.82 -0.94
CA PHE A 352 7.36 -3.50 -0.87
C PHE A 352 7.91 -2.65 0.26
N GLU A 353 8.12 -3.21 1.46
CA GLU A 353 8.69 -2.49 2.59
C GLU A 353 10.10 -1.97 2.28
N LYS A 354 10.94 -2.77 1.63
CA LYS A 354 12.27 -2.35 1.15
C LYS A 354 12.17 -1.19 0.16
N ILE A 355 11.33 -1.30 -0.87
CA ILE A 355 11.14 -0.23 -1.88
C ILE A 355 10.67 1.07 -1.21
N CYS A 356 9.72 0.99 -0.28
CA CYS A 356 9.24 2.14 0.48
C CYS A 356 10.36 2.78 1.32
N ASN A 357 11.22 1.97 1.95
CA ASN A 357 12.31 2.46 2.79
C ASN A 357 13.50 3.02 1.98
N ASP A 358 13.82 2.44 0.82
CA ASP A 358 14.90 2.90 -0.08
C ASP A 358 14.53 4.21 -0.80
N LEU A 359 13.24 4.39 -1.15
CA LEU A 359 12.74 5.62 -1.77
C LEU A 359 12.55 6.80 -0.79
N ASN A 360 12.75 6.60 0.52
CA ASN A 360 12.80 7.70 1.50
C ASN A 360 13.89 8.76 1.18
N ILE A 361 14.79 8.48 0.23
CA ILE A 361 15.84 9.40 -0.23
C ILE A 361 15.40 10.22 -1.47
N GLY A 362 14.28 9.90 -2.13
CA GLY A 362 13.85 10.56 -3.39
C GLY A 362 12.34 10.77 -3.54
N LEU A 363 11.92 12.04 -3.46
CA LEU A 363 10.62 12.62 -3.86
C LEU A 363 9.35 12.25 -3.02
N PRO A 364 8.76 13.21 -2.28
CA PRO A 364 7.57 13.01 -1.45
C PRO A 364 6.28 12.54 -2.16
N ALA A 365 6.04 12.96 -3.41
CA ALA A 365 4.83 12.57 -4.14
C ALA A 365 4.86 11.11 -4.65
N GLU A 366 6.07 10.60 -4.97
CA GLU A 366 6.24 9.19 -5.30
C GLU A 366 6.18 8.32 -4.04
N ILE A 367 6.73 8.81 -2.92
CA ILE A 367 6.62 8.17 -1.60
C ILE A 367 5.15 7.98 -1.20
N GLU A 368 4.34 9.03 -1.31
CA GLU A 368 2.91 8.96 -1.00
C GLU A 368 2.18 7.94 -1.90
N ALA A 369 2.44 7.96 -3.20
CA ALA A 369 1.84 6.99 -4.13
C ALA A 369 2.27 5.54 -3.81
N ARG A 370 3.55 5.31 -3.48
CA ARG A 370 4.09 3.99 -3.14
C ARG A 370 3.64 3.49 -1.78
N GLN A 371 3.52 4.36 -0.79
CA GLN A 371 2.98 4.03 0.54
C GLN A 371 1.50 3.69 0.45
N LYS A 372 0.70 4.47 -0.28
CA LYS A 372 -0.71 4.15 -0.53
C LYS A 372 -0.87 2.82 -1.27
N GLN A 373 0.01 2.55 -2.22
CA GLN A 373 0.04 1.29 -2.97
C GLN A 373 0.47 0.10 -2.10
N TYR A 374 1.48 0.27 -1.23
CA TYR A 374 1.88 -0.73 -0.24
C TYR A 374 0.77 -1.01 0.75
N GLU A 375 0.12 0.02 1.30
CA GLU A 375 -1.03 -0.14 2.21
C GLU A 375 -2.17 -0.87 1.51
N PHE A 376 -2.47 -0.52 0.25
CA PHE A 376 -3.46 -1.20 -0.57
C PHE A 376 -3.11 -2.68 -0.77
N TYR A 377 -1.91 -3.01 -1.25
CA TYR A 377 -1.50 -4.40 -1.49
C TYR A 377 -1.36 -5.19 -0.18
N ARG A 378 -0.75 -4.63 0.86
CA ARG A 378 -0.64 -5.28 2.17
C ARG A 378 -2.02 -5.64 2.73
N ASN A 379 -2.95 -4.69 2.70
CA ASN A 379 -4.29 -4.93 3.21
C ASN A 379 -5.04 -5.93 2.30
N PHE A 380 -4.90 -5.82 0.99
CA PHE A 380 -5.53 -6.74 0.03
C PHE A 380 -5.01 -8.19 0.17
N LEU A 381 -3.70 -8.37 0.36
CA LEU A 381 -3.04 -9.66 0.48
C LEU A 381 -3.23 -10.33 1.85
N LEU A 382 -3.41 -9.55 2.91
CA LEU A 382 -3.58 -10.08 4.27
C LEU A 382 -5.06 -10.22 4.68
N THR A 383 -5.98 -9.71 3.85
CA THR A 383 -7.42 -9.81 4.12
C THR A 383 -8.19 -10.53 3.01
N PHE A 384 -7.66 -10.76 1.81
CA PHE A 384 -8.34 -11.58 0.79
C PHE A 384 -9.81 -11.21 0.48
N LYS A 385 -10.19 -9.92 0.56
CA LYS A 385 -11.52 -9.46 0.10
C LYS A 385 -11.58 -9.29 -1.42
N ILE A 386 -12.26 -10.21 -2.10
CA ILE A 386 -12.88 -9.99 -3.42
C ILE A 386 -14.40 -10.16 -3.30
N GLU A 387 -15.01 -9.51 -2.31
CA GLU A 387 -16.47 -9.44 -2.23
C GLU A 387 -16.86 -7.97 -2.11
N ASN A 388 -17.41 -7.48 -3.23
CA ASN A 388 -17.82 -6.10 -3.56
C ASN A 388 -16.75 -5.14 -4.12
N CYS A 389 -15.73 -5.66 -4.80
CA CYS A 389 -15.04 -4.88 -5.82
C CYS A 389 -15.45 -5.39 -7.20
N THR A 390 -16.53 -4.84 -7.75
CA THR A 390 -16.36 -4.40 -9.14
C THR A 390 -15.16 -3.48 -9.08
N LEU A 391 -14.12 -3.71 -9.89
CA LEU A 391 -13.18 -2.62 -10.13
C LEU A 391 -13.99 -1.36 -10.41
N PRO A 392 -13.55 -0.19 -9.91
CA PRO A 392 -14.27 1.04 -10.12
C PRO A 392 -14.63 1.15 -11.61
N LYS A 393 -15.90 0.95 -11.94
CA LYS A 393 -16.43 1.39 -13.23
C LYS A 393 -16.45 2.89 -13.10
N THR A 394 -15.55 3.61 -13.78
CA THR A 394 -15.90 4.64 -14.77
C THR A 394 -14.78 5.65 -15.13
N ARG A 395 -14.95 6.16 -16.36
CA ARG A 395 -14.46 7.39 -17.02
C ARG A 395 -12.98 7.51 -17.43
N GLN A 396 -12.78 7.21 -18.72
CA GLN A 396 -11.89 7.87 -19.69
C GLN A 396 -10.55 8.41 -19.19
N ASP A 397 -9.66 7.52 -18.74
CA ASP A 397 -8.22 7.68 -19.00
C ASP A 397 -7.56 6.30 -19.13
N LYS A 398 -7.38 5.82 -20.37
CA LYS A 398 -7.32 4.38 -20.70
C LYS A 398 -5.97 3.68 -20.47
N THR A 399 -4.84 4.37 -20.31
CA THR A 399 -3.53 3.69 -20.42
C THR A 399 -2.84 3.39 -19.09
N ARG A 400 -2.98 4.24 -18.07
CA ARG A 400 -2.28 4.07 -16.79
C ARG A 400 -3.01 3.15 -15.81
N GLN A 401 -4.34 3.08 -15.90
CA GLN A 401 -5.19 2.33 -14.97
C GLN A 401 -5.42 0.85 -15.37
N ASP A 402 -5.47 0.55 -16.67
CA ASP A 402 -5.56 -0.83 -17.17
C ASP A 402 -4.32 -1.65 -16.76
N LYS A 403 -3.14 -1.00 -16.74
CA LYS A 403 -1.90 -1.61 -16.26
C LYS A 403 -1.95 -2.00 -14.78
N THR A 404 -2.45 -1.12 -13.91
CA THR A 404 -2.60 -1.43 -12.47
C THR A 404 -3.50 -2.63 -12.22
N ARG A 405 -4.58 -2.81 -13.00
CA ARG A 405 -5.44 -3.99 -12.91
C ARG A 405 -4.70 -5.26 -13.35
N GLN A 406 -4.04 -5.21 -14.50
CA GLN A 406 -3.27 -6.35 -15.02
C GLN A 406 -2.18 -6.77 -14.01
N ASP A 407 -1.52 -5.80 -13.37
CA ASP A 407 -0.51 -6.03 -12.34
C ASP A 407 -1.09 -6.71 -11.09
N ILE A 408 -2.30 -6.31 -10.65
CA ILE A 408 -3.02 -6.99 -9.56
C ILE A 408 -3.32 -8.44 -9.91
N ILE A 409 -3.83 -8.71 -11.11
CA ILE A 409 -4.18 -10.06 -11.56
C ILE A 409 -2.92 -10.94 -11.59
N LYS A 410 -1.81 -10.42 -12.14
CA LYS A 410 -0.50 -11.10 -12.16
C LYS A 410 0.01 -11.42 -10.75
N LEU A 411 -0.10 -10.48 -9.82
CA LEU A 411 0.28 -10.67 -8.43
C LEU A 411 -0.53 -11.80 -7.77
N PHE A 412 -1.82 -11.88 -8.06
CA PHE A 412 -2.70 -12.90 -7.49
C PHE A 412 -2.39 -14.29 -8.05
N MET A 413 -2.16 -14.39 -9.36
CA MET A 413 -1.70 -15.62 -9.99
C MET A 413 -0.39 -16.13 -9.36
N TYR A 414 0.56 -15.24 -9.05
CA TYR A 414 1.81 -15.60 -8.37
C TYR A 414 1.56 -16.14 -6.95
N ILE A 415 0.80 -15.40 -6.14
CA ILE A 415 0.63 -15.73 -4.72
C ILE A 415 -0.17 -17.03 -4.53
N PHE A 416 -1.29 -17.18 -5.24
CA PHE A 416 -2.21 -18.31 -5.05
C PHE A 416 -2.01 -19.45 -6.05
N GLY A 417 -1.16 -19.26 -7.06
CA GLY A 417 -0.98 -20.21 -8.15
C GLY A 417 -2.08 -20.17 -9.22
N TYR A 418 -3.25 -19.60 -8.93
CA TYR A 418 -4.28 -19.25 -9.91
C TYR A 418 -5.28 -18.22 -9.36
N ILE A 419 -6.04 -17.58 -10.24
CA ILE A 419 -7.19 -16.71 -9.89
C ILE A 419 -8.40 -17.08 -10.76
N GLU A 420 -9.61 -17.08 -10.21
CA GLU A 420 -10.84 -17.25 -11.01
C GLU A 420 -11.37 -15.89 -11.46
N LEU A 421 -11.53 -15.68 -12.76
CA LEU A 421 -12.09 -14.46 -13.34
C LEU A 421 -13.24 -14.78 -14.31
N GLU A 422 -14.21 -13.87 -14.41
CA GLU A 422 -15.24 -13.91 -15.45
C GLU A 422 -14.60 -13.72 -16.85
N LEU A 423 -15.07 -14.46 -17.86
CA LEU A 423 -14.56 -14.39 -19.24
C LEU A 423 -14.58 -12.95 -19.80
N GLY A 424 -15.61 -12.18 -19.46
CA GLY A 424 -15.74 -10.78 -19.87
C GLY A 424 -14.70 -9.83 -19.26
N GLU A 425 -13.96 -10.28 -18.24
CA GLU A 425 -12.88 -9.51 -17.61
C GLU A 425 -11.53 -9.66 -18.32
N ILE A 426 -11.34 -10.71 -19.11
CA ILE A 426 -10.08 -11.04 -19.79
C ILE A 426 -10.16 -10.94 -21.32
N LEU A 427 -11.38 -10.83 -21.87
CA LEU A 427 -11.59 -10.60 -23.30
C LEU A 427 -12.86 -9.79 -23.58
N LYS A 428 -12.97 -9.27 -24.81
CA LYS A 428 -14.19 -8.64 -25.32
C LYS A 428 -14.80 -9.49 -26.42
N ILE A 429 -16.07 -9.84 -26.27
CA ILE A 429 -16.85 -10.56 -27.28
C ILE A 429 -17.43 -9.54 -28.28
N LYS A 430 -17.30 -9.82 -29.58
CA LYS A 430 -17.75 -8.96 -30.68
C LYS A 430 -18.64 -9.74 -31.65
N ASN A 431 -19.59 -9.04 -32.26
CA ASN A 431 -20.53 -9.61 -33.23
C ASN A 431 -19.87 -9.70 -34.62
N GLY A 432 -20.14 -10.78 -35.36
CA GLY A 432 -19.89 -10.83 -36.78
C GLY A 432 -20.80 -9.89 -37.58
N SER A 433 -20.56 -9.80 -38.89
CA SER A 433 -21.22 -8.87 -39.81
C SER A 433 -21.49 -9.51 -41.17
N ASP A 434 -22.44 -8.96 -41.92
CA ASP A 434 -22.73 -9.44 -43.27
C ASP A 434 -21.52 -9.22 -44.21
N TYR A 435 -21.27 -10.20 -45.06
CA TYR A 435 -20.09 -10.30 -45.92
C TYR A 435 -20.42 -10.24 -47.41
N LYS A 436 -21.71 -10.36 -47.80
CA LYS A 436 -22.13 -10.55 -49.20
C LYS A 436 -21.79 -9.38 -50.14
N LYS A 437 -21.44 -8.22 -49.58
CA LYS A 437 -21.05 -7.00 -50.32
C LYS A 437 -19.58 -6.95 -50.72
N PHE A 438 -18.75 -7.85 -50.21
CA PHE A 438 -17.31 -7.86 -50.47
C PHE A 438 -16.95 -8.79 -51.63
N ASN A 439 -15.82 -8.54 -52.28
CA ASN A 439 -15.37 -9.38 -53.39
C ASN A 439 -14.77 -10.68 -52.86
N ILE A 440 -14.69 -11.67 -53.76
CA ILE A 440 -13.99 -12.92 -53.49
C ILE A 440 -12.50 -12.63 -53.25
N GLY A 441 -11.94 -13.26 -52.23
CA GLY A 441 -10.53 -13.16 -51.89
C GLY A 441 -10.04 -14.38 -51.13
N ASN A 442 -9.03 -14.20 -50.28
CA ASN A 442 -8.37 -15.30 -49.54
C ASN A 442 -8.65 -15.28 -48.03
N ILE A 443 -9.48 -14.35 -47.54
CA ILE A 443 -9.80 -14.24 -46.11
C ILE A 443 -10.99 -15.16 -45.79
N PRO A 444 -10.85 -16.16 -44.89
CA PRO A 444 -11.93 -17.07 -44.55
C PRO A 444 -13.08 -16.35 -43.82
N VAL A 445 -14.30 -16.62 -44.28
CA VAL A 445 -15.55 -16.22 -43.64
C VAL A 445 -16.07 -17.37 -42.80
N TYR A 446 -16.17 -17.17 -41.50
CA TYR A 446 -16.67 -18.16 -40.55
C TYR A 446 -18.15 -17.94 -40.22
N GLY A 447 -18.91 -19.04 -40.22
CA GLY A 447 -20.20 -19.19 -39.53
C GLY A 447 -20.13 -20.26 -38.45
N SER A 448 -21.24 -20.56 -37.79
CA SER A 448 -21.29 -21.57 -36.71
C SER A 448 -20.85 -22.98 -37.13
N GLY A 449 -20.93 -23.30 -38.42
CA GLY A 449 -20.53 -24.59 -38.98
C GLY A 449 -19.07 -24.65 -39.46
N GLY A 450 -18.31 -23.56 -39.37
CA GLY A 450 -16.95 -23.44 -39.92
C GLY A 450 -16.87 -22.43 -41.05
N ILE A 451 -15.87 -22.60 -41.93
CA ILE A 451 -15.65 -21.70 -43.07
C ILE A 451 -16.79 -21.89 -44.09
N ILE A 452 -17.42 -20.79 -44.50
CA ILE A 452 -18.54 -20.78 -45.45
C ILE A 452 -18.23 -20.06 -46.75
N ASN A 453 -17.22 -19.18 -46.79
CA ASN A 453 -16.79 -18.45 -47.99
C ASN A 453 -15.40 -17.82 -47.79
N TYR A 454 -14.87 -17.14 -48.81
CA TYR A 454 -13.65 -16.35 -48.74
C TYR A 454 -13.84 -14.98 -49.40
N ILE A 455 -13.34 -13.91 -48.74
CA ILE A 455 -13.47 -12.53 -49.20
C ILE A 455 -12.13 -11.78 -49.22
N ASP A 456 -12.10 -10.59 -49.80
CA ASP A 456 -10.91 -9.74 -49.97
C ASP A 456 -10.58 -8.83 -48.77
N THR A 457 -11.35 -8.93 -47.68
CA THR A 457 -11.17 -8.11 -46.47
C THR A 457 -11.40 -8.91 -45.19
N TYR A 458 -11.02 -8.35 -44.04
CA TYR A 458 -11.10 -9.01 -42.74
C TYR A 458 -11.86 -8.15 -41.72
N ILE A 459 -12.50 -8.81 -40.76
CA ILE A 459 -13.14 -8.14 -39.61
C ILE A 459 -12.16 -8.01 -38.43
N TYR A 460 -11.19 -8.94 -38.36
CA TYR A 460 -10.15 -8.98 -37.34
C TYR A 460 -8.93 -9.76 -37.85
N ASP A 461 -7.73 -9.34 -37.43
CA ASP A 461 -6.43 -9.83 -37.95
C ASP A 461 -5.49 -10.38 -36.86
N LYS A 462 -6.00 -10.60 -35.65
CA LYS A 462 -5.22 -11.17 -34.53
C LYS A 462 -5.85 -12.47 -34.04
N GLU A 463 -5.08 -13.19 -33.22
CA GLU A 463 -5.55 -14.39 -32.53
C GLU A 463 -6.90 -14.18 -31.85
N SER A 464 -7.83 -15.10 -32.12
CA SER A 464 -9.19 -15.06 -31.61
C SER A 464 -9.71 -16.47 -31.36
N VAL A 465 -10.49 -16.61 -30.30
CA VAL A 465 -11.38 -17.76 -30.11
C VAL A 465 -12.75 -17.36 -30.64
N LEU A 466 -13.20 -18.03 -31.69
CA LEU A 466 -14.52 -17.82 -32.28
C LEU A 466 -15.54 -18.70 -31.56
N ILE A 467 -16.63 -18.09 -31.12
CA ILE A 467 -17.65 -18.73 -30.28
C ILE A 467 -18.98 -18.71 -31.04
N PRO A 468 -19.48 -19.85 -31.56
CA PRO A 468 -20.75 -19.86 -32.26
C PRO A 468 -21.88 -19.39 -31.36
N ARG A 469 -22.69 -18.49 -31.90
CA ARG A 469 -23.82 -17.88 -31.18
C ARG A 469 -25.11 -18.63 -31.44
N LYS A 470 -25.34 -19.13 -32.65
CA LYS A 470 -26.60 -19.78 -33.06
C LYS A 470 -26.33 -21.10 -33.77
N GLY A 471 -27.12 -22.14 -33.51
CA GLY A 471 -26.97 -23.45 -34.14
C GLY A 471 -25.95 -24.31 -33.40
N SER A 472 -24.83 -24.66 -34.04
CA SER A 472 -23.77 -25.51 -33.47
C SER A 472 -22.93 -24.79 -32.41
N ILE A 473 -23.54 -24.43 -31.28
CA ILE A 473 -22.97 -23.59 -30.21
C ILE A 473 -21.76 -24.18 -29.47
N GLY A 474 -21.48 -25.48 -29.65
CA GLY A 474 -20.28 -26.14 -29.13
C GLY A 474 -19.06 -26.12 -30.07
N ASN A 475 -19.21 -25.66 -31.32
CA ASN A 475 -18.15 -25.76 -32.33
C ASN A 475 -17.17 -24.58 -32.27
N LEU A 476 -16.29 -24.58 -31.28
CA LEU A 476 -15.31 -23.51 -31.07
C LEU A 476 -14.19 -23.55 -32.12
N PHE A 477 -13.71 -22.38 -32.53
CA PHE A 477 -12.55 -22.27 -33.41
C PHE A 477 -11.47 -21.40 -32.78
N TYR A 478 -10.22 -21.82 -32.87
CA TYR A 478 -9.08 -20.95 -32.64
C TYR A 478 -8.54 -20.49 -34.00
N VAL A 479 -8.35 -19.18 -34.18
CA VAL A 479 -7.88 -18.58 -35.42
C VAL A 479 -6.77 -17.60 -35.12
N ASP A 480 -5.63 -17.73 -35.80
CA ASP A 480 -4.40 -16.94 -35.61
C ASP A 480 -4.03 -16.09 -36.84
N LYS A 481 -4.88 -16.09 -37.87
CA LYS A 481 -4.73 -15.35 -39.13
C LYS A 481 -5.93 -14.42 -39.37
N PRO A 482 -5.85 -13.46 -40.31
CA PRO A 482 -6.99 -12.61 -40.64
C PRO A 482 -8.23 -13.41 -41.06
N PHE A 483 -9.40 -13.00 -40.56
CA PHE A 483 -10.67 -13.69 -40.77
C PHE A 483 -11.86 -12.71 -40.83
N TRP A 484 -13.00 -13.22 -41.28
CA TRP A 484 -14.30 -12.59 -41.16
C TRP A 484 -15.28 -13.50 -40.41
N THR A 485 -16.20 -12.94 -39.62
CA THR A 485 -17.28 -13.68 -38.95
C THR A 485 -18.64 -13.14 -39.34
N VAL A 486 -19.63 -14.01 -39.47
CA VAL A 486 -21.04 -13.62 -39.70
C VAL A 486 -21.83 -13.54 -38.41
N ASP A 487 -23.08 -13.07 -38.45
CA ASP A 487 -23.93 -12.77 -37.29
C ASP A 487 -24.24 -13.99 -36.38
N THR A 488 -23.99 -15.20 -36.88
CA THR A 488 -24.20 -16.47 -36.16
C THR A 488 -23.00 -16.89 -35.30
N ILE A 489 -21.86 -16.19 -35.36
CA ILE A 489 -20.65 -16.51 -34.60
C ILE A 489 -19.99 -15.23 -34.05
N PHE A 490 -19.54 -15.29 -32.81
CA PHE A 490 -18.78 -14.22 -32.18
C PHE A 490 -17.28 -14.38 -32.43
N TYR A 491 -16.57 -13.25 -32.46
CA TYR A 491 -15.12 -13.22 -32.34
C TYR A 491 -14.70 -12.54 -31.03
N THR A 492 -13.53 -12.90 -30.52
CA THR A 492 -12.99 -12.37 -29.27
C THR A 492 -11.78 -11.47 -29.50
N VAL A 493 -11.68 -10.40 -28.72
CA VAL A 493 -10.48 -9.56 -28.60
C VAL A 493 -9.89 -9.82 -27.22
N ILE A 494 -8.75 -10.52 -27.17
CA ILE A 494 -8.19 -11.12 -25.95
C ILE A 494 -7.08 -10.25 -25.37
N ASP A 495 -7.08 -10.08 -24.05
CA ASP A 495 -5.98 -9.41 -23.32
C ASP A 495 -4.82 -10.39 -23.08
N LYS A 496 -3.83 -10.35 -23.98
CA LYS A 496 -2.66 -11.24 -23.94
C LYS A 496 -1.69 -10.95 -22.79
N ASP A 497 -1.85 -9.83 -22.08
CA ASP A 497 -1.05 -9.56 -20.88
C ASP A 497 -1.49 -10.42 -19.70
N ILE A 498 -2.71 -10.96 -19.73
CA ILE A 498 -3.32 -11.74 -18.64
C ILE A 498 -3.48 -13.21 -19.04
N VAL A 499 -3.81 -13.50 -20.30
CA VAL A 499 -4.21 -14.84 -20.73
C VAL A 499 -3.73 -15.21 -22.13
N ILE A 500 -3.30 -16.46 -22.30
CA ILE A 500 -2.93 -17.02 -23.61
C ILE A 500 -4.21 -17.39 -24.38
N PRO A 501 -4.40 -16.93 -25.64
CA PRO A 501 -5.60 -17.21 -26.43
C PRO A 501 -5.97 -18.70 -26.54
N LYS A 502 -4.99 -19.58 -26.71
CA LYS A 502 -5.21 -21.04 -26.76
C LYS A 502 -5.65 -21.63 -25.41
N TYR A 503 -5.24 -21.04 -24.29
CA TYR A 503 -5.72 -21.46 -22.98
C TYR A 503 -7.23 -21.27 -22.87
N ILE A 504 -7.75 -20.14 -23.36
CA ILE A 504 -9.20 -19.88 -23.45
C ILE A 504 -9.88 -20.90 -24.37
N TYR A 505 -9.31 -21.18 -25.53
CA TYR A 505 -9.85 -22.17 -26.48
C TYR A 505 -10.02 -23.53 -25.81
N TYR A 506 -8.96 -24.05 -25.19
CA TYR A 506 -9.01 -25.35 -24.52
C TYR A 506 -9.96 -25.35 -23.31
N TYR A 507 -9.95 -24.29 -22.51
CA TYR A 507 -10.84 -24.19 -21.35
C TYR A 507 -12.31 -24.17 -21.79
N LEU A 508 -12.67 -23.34 -22.77
CA LEU A 508 -14.04 -23.27 -23.29
C LEU A 508 -14.46 -24.57 -24.00
N SER A 509 -13.51 -25.30 -24.61
CA SER A 509 -13.79 -26.62 -25.22
C SER A 509 -14.14 -27.68 -24.18
N LYS A 510 -13.68 -27.53 -22.94
CA LYS A 510 -14.10 -28.34 -21.78
C LYS A 510 -15.47 -27.89 -21.24
N VAL A 511 -15.78 -26.60 -21.30
CA VAL A 511 -17.07 -26.08 -20.82
C VAL A 511 -18.19 -26.58 -21.71
N ASN A 512 -19.20 -27.22 -21.13
CA ASN A 512 -20.39 -27.60 -21.87
C ASN A 512 -21.26 -26.36 -22.14
N LEU A 513 -20.95 -25.64 -23.23
CA LEU A 513 -21.63 -24.41 -23.64
C LEU A 513 -23.11 -24.65 -24.00
N GLU A 514 -23.52 -25.88 -24.33
CA GLU A 514 -24.93 -26.19 -24.64
C GLU A 514 -25.84 -26.02 -23.41
N LYS A 515 -25.30 -26.22 -22.21
CA LYS A 515 -26.02 -25.95 -20.95
C LYS A 515 -26.30 -24.47 -20.71
N LEU A 516 -25.64 -23.59 -21.46
CA LEU A 516 -25.80 -22.14 -21.39
C LEU A 516 -26.78 -21.61 -22.45
N ASN A 517 -27.44 -22.51 -23.19
CA ASN A 517 -28.44 -22.15 -24.19
C ASN A 517 -29.58 -21.32 -23.59
N THR A 518 -29.90 -20.19 -24.23
CA THR A 518 -30.94 -19.26 -23.79
C THR A 518 -32.23 -19.34 -24.62
N ALA A 519 -32.34 -20.27 -25.58
CA ALA A 519 -33.47 -20.36 -26.50
C ALA A 519 -34.15 -21.75 -26.47
N GLY A 520 -35.49 -21.78 -26.55
CA GLY A 520 -36.27 -23.03 -26.63
C GLY A 520 -36.33 -23.68 -28.02
N GLY A 521 -35.76 -23.03 -29.05
CA GLY A 521 -35.72 -23.50 -30.44
C GLY A 521 -34.29 -23.77 -30.92
N VAL A 522 -33.83 -23.08 -31.97
CA VAL A 522 -32.43 -23.15 -32.41
C VAL A 522 -31.52 -22.71 -31.25
N PRO A 523 -30.55 -23.54 -30.81
CA PRO A 523 -29.68 -23.21 -29.69
C PRO A 523 -29.01 -21.85 -29.89
N SER A 524 -29.02 -21.01 -28.85
CA SER A 524 -28.48 -19.66 -28.90
C SER A 524 -27.73 -19.29 -27.63
N LEU A 525 -26.56 -18.68 -27.80
CA LEU A 525 -25.79 -18.05 -26.73
C LEU A 525 -25.89 -16.52 -26.82
N THR A 526 -25.70 -15.86 -25.68
CA THR A 526 -25.61 -14.39 -25.60
C THR A 526 -24.26 -13.99 -25.02
N GLN A 527 -23.78 -12.79 -25.39
CA GLN A 527 -22.56 -12.24 -24.80
C GLN A 527 -22.67 -12.13 -23.27
N THR A 528 -23.85 -11.78 -22.76
CA THR A 528 -24.11 -11.66 -21.32
C THR A 528 -23.87 -12.97 -20.57
N VAL A 529 -24.30 -14.11 -21.13
CA VAL A 529 -24.10 -15.42 -20.49
C VAL A 529 -22.65 -15.87 -20.63
N LEU A 530 -22.04 -15.68 -21.81
CA LEU A 530 -20.64 -16.02 -22.05
C LEU A 530 -19.69 -15.23 -21.14
N ASN A 531 -19.93 -13.93 -20.96
CA ASN A 531 -19.09 -13.09 -20.12
C ASN A 531 -19.02 -13.54 -18.66
N LYS A 532 -20.03 -14.26 -18.16
CA LYS A 532 -20.10 -14.74 -16.76
C LYS A 532 -19.43 -16.10 -16.53
N ILE A 533 -18.87 -16.73 -17.55
CA ILE A 533 -18.14 -18.00 -17.38
C ILE A 533 -16.90 -17.72 -16.54
N LEU A 534 -16.78 -18.40 -15.40
CA LEU A 534 -15.58 -18.32 -14.55
C LEU A 534 -14.47 -19.18 -15.15
N ILE A 535 -13.29 -18.59 -15.30
CA ILE A 535 -12.08 -19.24 -15.80
C ILE A 535 -11.00 -19.17 -14.71
N PRO A 536 -10.44 -20.32 -14.28
CA PRO A 536 -9.23 -20.35 -13.47
C PRO A 536 -8.04 -19.96 -14.35
N LEU A 537 -7.28 -18.97 -13.92
CA LEU A 537 -6.13 -18.43 -14.64
C LEU A 537 -4.89 -18.65 -13.79
N PRO A 538 -4.06 -19.65 -14.10
CA PRO A 538 -2.73 -19.76 -13.51
C PRO A 538 -1.77 -18.72 -14.14
N PRO A 539 -0.55 -18.51 -13.60
CA PRO A 539 0.46 -17.66 -14.23
C PRO A 539 0.67 -18.00 -15.71
N LEU A 540 1.04 -17.01 -16.53
CA LEU A 540 1.23 -17.20 -17.99
C LEU A 540 2.19 -18.36 -18.33
N GLU A 541 3.23 -18.57 -17.53
CA GLU A 541 4.15 -19.70 -17.72
C GLU A 541 3.45 -21.06 -17.56
N GLU A 542 2.59 -21.19 -16.54
CA GLU A 542 1.80 -22.40 -16.31
C GLU A 542 0.69 -22.55 -17.35
N GLN A 543 0.07 -21.44 -17.79
CA GLN A 543 -0.85 -21.47 -18.94
C GLN A 543 -0.15 -22.00 -20.19
N GLN A 544 1.09 -21.57 -20.46
CA GLN A 544 1.86 -22.01 -21.62
C GLN A 544 2.20 -23.51 -21.52
N LYS A 545 2.64 -24.00 -20.35
CA LYS A 545 2.87 -25.44 -20.13
C LYS A 545 1.61 -26.26 -20.42
N ILE A 546 0.44 -25.79 -19.96
CA ILE A 546 -0.84 -26.44 -20.24
C ILE A 546 -1.13 -26.43 -21.74
N VAL A 547 -0.99 -25.28 -22.40
CA VAL A 547 -1.20 -25.13 -23.84
C VAL A 547 -0.27 -26.04 -24.64
N ASP A 548 1.02 -26.12 -24.30
CA ASP A 548 2.00 -26.96 -25.00
C ASP A 548 1.64 -28.45 -24.90
N ILE A 549 1.21 -28.90 -23.71
CA ILE A 549 0.74 -30.27 -23.50
C ILE A 549 -0.49 -30.54 -24.36
N LEU A 550 -1.48 -29.64 -24.34
CA LEU A 550 -2.74 -29.82 -25.06
C LEU A 550 -2.57 -29.71 -26.57
N ASP A 551 -1.73 -28.79 -27.07
CA ASP A 551 -1.36 -28.70 -28.49
C ASP A 551 -0.68 -29.97 -28.98
N ARG A 552 0.20 -30.57 -28.15
CA ARG A 552 0.82 -31.86 -28.47
C ARG A 552 -0.24 -32.95 -28.60
N PHE A 553 -1.21 -33.02 -27.69
CA PHE A 553 -2.30 -33.99 -27.77
C PHE A 553 -3.23 -33.73 -28.96
N ASP A 554 -3.61 -32.48 -29.21
CA ASP A 554 -4.47 -32.10 -30.32
C ASP A 554 -3.82 -32.45 -31.66
N LYS A 555 -2.52 -32.16 -31.83
CA LYS A 555 -1.75 -32.55 -33.00
C LYS A 555 -1.66 -34.07 -33.17
N LEU A 556 -1.53 -34.82 -32.08
CA LEU A 556 -1.56 -36.28 -32.13
C LEU A 556 -2.95 -36.78 -32.52
N CYS A 557 -4.03 -36.30 -31.91
CA CYS A 557 -5.39 -36.75 -32.17
C CYS A 557 -5.91 -36.37 -33.57
N ASN A 558 -5.65 -35.15 -34.02
CA ASN A 558 -6.11 -34.64 -35.32
C ASN A 558 -5.11 -34.94 -36.46
N GLY A 559 -3.85 -35.28 -36.13
CA GLY A 559 -2.85 -35.79 -37.08
C GLY A 559 -3.00 -37.28 -37.41
N ILE A 560 -3.91 -38.01 -36.73
CA ILE A 560 -4.21 -39.44 -36.94
C ILE A 560 -5.16 -39.66 -38.14
N SER A 561 -5.02 -38.86 -39.20
CA SER A 561 -5.28 -39.40 -40.54
C SER A 561 -4.14 -40.32 -41.01
N GLU A 562 -2.93 -40.26 -40.41
CA GLU A 562 -1.76 -41.01 -40.93
C GLU A 562 -0.78 -41.60 -39.86
N GLY A 563 -0.94 -41.36 -38.56
CA GLY A 563 0.17 -41.55 -37.58
C GLY A 563 0.26 -42.82 -36.71
N LEU A 564 -0.77 -43.67 -36.64
CA LEU A 564 -0.80 -44.81 -35.70
C LEU A 564 0.29 -45.89 -35.87
N PRO A 565 0.78 -46.21 -37.10
CA PRO A 565 1.77 -47.28 -37.28
C PRO A 565 3.19 -46.92 -36.82
N ALA A 566 3.62 -45.67 -36.96
CA ALA A 566 4.99 -45.25 -36.69
C ALA A 566 5.33 -45.15 -35.18
N GLU A 567 4.35 -44.77 -34.35
CA GLU A 567 4.50 -44.66 -32.89
C GLU A 567 4.60 -46.06 -32.23
N ILE A 568 3.88 -47.05 -32.76
CA ILE A 568 3.96 -48.45 -32.30
C ILE A 568 5.35 -49.03 -32.62
N GLU A 569 5.88 -48.77 -33.81
CA GLU A 569 7.22 -49.22 -34.22
C GLU A 569 8.32 -48.56 -33.37
N ALA A 570 8.19 -47.26 -33.07
CA ALA A 570 9.13 -46.54 -32.21
C ALA A 570 9.11 -47.08 -30.76
N ARG A 571 7.92 -47.38 -30.21
CA ARG A 571 7.77 -47.93 -28.85
C ARG A 571 8.21 -49.40 -28.77
N GLN A 572 8.05 -50.19 -29.84
CA GLN A 572 8.59 -51.55 -29.93
C GLN A 572 10.13 -51.54 -29.97
N LYS A 573 10.75 -50.69 -30.81
CA LYS A 573 12.22 -50.54 -30.86
C LYS A 573 12.80 -50.04 -29.54
N GLN A 574 12.09 -49.15 -28.85
CA GLN A 574 12.51 -48.64 -27.53
C GLN A 574 12.36 -49.72 -26.44
N TYR A 575 11.32 -50.55 -26.50
CA TYR A 575 11.16 -51.71 -25.62
C TYR A 575 12.24 -52.78 -25.86
N GLU A 576 12.57 -53.09 -27.11
CA GLU A 576 13.64 -54.03 -27.49
C GLU A 576 15.02 -53.55 -27.02
N TYR A 577 15.32 -52.26 -27.20
CA TYR A 577 16.57 -51.64 -26.75
C TYR A 577 16.74 -51.69 -25.21
N PHE A 578 15.69 -51.47 -24.42
CA PHE A 578 15.77 -51.57 -22.95
C PHE A 578 15.71 -53.02 -22.44
N ARG A 579 15.10 -53.95 -23.19
CA ARG A 579 15.10 -55.38 -22.89
C ARG A 579 16.51 -55.99 -23.00
N GLU A 580 17.28 -55.62 -24.01
CA GLU A 580 18.65 -56.13 -24.22
C GLU A 580 19.68 -55.52 -23.26
N LYS A 581 19.45 -54.27 -22.80
CA LYS A 581 20.40 -53.54 -21.95
C LYS A 581 20.34 -53.88 -20.45
N LEU A 582 19.36 -54.66 -19.99
CA LEU A 582 19.08 -54.91 -18.56
C LEU A 582 19.28 -56.36 -18.07
N LEU A 583 19.76 -57.31 -18.89
CA LEU A 583 19.82 -58.74 -18.52
C LEU A 583 21.15 -59.48 -18.74
N THR A 584 22.31 -58.80 -18.83
CA THR A 584 23.60 -59.50 -18.84
C THR A 584 24.68 -58.74 -18.06
N PHE A 585 25.21 -59.36 -16.99
CA PHE A 585 26.42 -58.91 -16.30
C PHE A 585 27.56 -59.96 -16.34
N LYS A 586 28.75 -59.43 -16.64
CA LYS A 586 30.16 -59.77 -16.27
C LYS A 586 30.79 -61.15 -16.52
N ASN A 587 32.08 -61.10 -16.92
CA ASN A 587 33.20 -61.81 -16.26
C ASN A 587 34.54 -61.08 -16.58
N ILE A 588 35.23 -60.45 -15.61
CA ILE A 588 36.40 -60.94 -14.83
C ILE A 588 37.49 -61.59 -15.70
N ASN A 589 38.24 -60.75 -16.43
CA ASN A 589 39.65 -60.95 -16.76
C ASN A 589 40.32 -59.63 -17.21
N ASP A 590 39.90 -58.49 -16.65
CA ASP A 590 40.67 -57.23 -16.64
C ASP A 590 40.75 -56.70 -15.21
#